data_AF-A0A2K6B382-F1
#
_entry.id   AF-A0A2K6B382-F1
#
_cell.length_a   1.000
_cell.length_b   1.000
_cell.length_c   1.000
_cell.angle_alpha   90.00
_cell.angle_beta   90.00
_cell.angle_gamma   90.00
#
_symmetry.space_group_name_H-M   'P 1'
#
loop_
_entity.id
_entity.type
_entity.pdbx_description
1 polymer ?
#
loop_
_entity_poly.entity_id
_entity_poly.type
_entity_poly.pdbx_seq_one_letter_code
_entity_poly.pdbx_strand_id
1 'polypeptide(L)'
;MGSRGYQLGTPLYHRVDFFQQMIDSQNSKETKSHKALSDLELVAQSIIIIFAAYDTTSTTLPFIMYELATHPDVQQKLQEEIDAVLPNKAPVTYDALVQMEYLDIVVNETLRLFPVVSRVTRVCKKDIEINGVFIPKGLAVMVPIYALHHDPKYWREPEKFCPERSH
;
A
#
# COMPACT_ATOMS: atom_id res chain seq x y z
N MET A 1 29.65 -2.47 53.24
CA MET A 1 28.72 -1.45 52.71
C MET A 1 29.09 -1.22 51.25
N GLY A 2 28.46 -1.97 50.35
CA GLY A 2 28.70 -1.87 48.91
C GLY A 2 27.80 -0.80 48.30
N SER A 3 28.42 0.26 47.79
CA SER A 3 27.74 1.34 47.07
C SER A 3 27.26 0.83 45.72
N ARG A 4 25.94 0.69 45.56
CA ARG A 4 25.30 0.40 44.27
C ARG A 4 25.43 1.63 43.38
N GLY A 5 26.21 1.51 42.31
CA GLY A 5 26.17 2.46 41.20
C GLY A 5 24.81 2.40 40.51
N TYR A 6 24.24 3.58 40.27
CA TYR A 6 23.07 3.74 39.41
C TYR A 6 23.45 3.33 37.98
N GLN A 7 22.75 2.35 37.42
CA GLN A 7 22.84 2.05 35.99
C GLN A 7 22.15 3.19 35.23
N LEU A 8 22.94 3.90 34.41
CA LEU A 8 22.44 4.86 33.43
C LEU A 8 21.44 4.18 32.50
N GLY A 9 20.33 4.87 32.23
CA GLY A 9 19.25 4.41 31.38
C GLY A 9 19.75 3.98 29.99
N THR A 10 19.06 2.99 29.43
CA THR A 10 19.23 2.53 28.05
C THR A 10 19.35 3.70 27.07
N PRO A 11 20.32 3.69 26.13
CA PRO A 11 20.43 4.75 25.15
C PRO A 11 19.14 4.82 24.33
N LEU A 12 18.58 6.02 24.19
CA LEU A 12 17.52 6.31 23.23
C LEU A 12 18.03 5.89 21.86
N TYR A 13 17.57 4.75 21.35
CA TYR A 13 17.82 4.33 19.98
C TYR A 13 17.30 5.43 19.06
N HIS A 14 18.20 6.13 18.38
CA HIS A 14 17.83 7.06 17.32
C HIS A 14 17.23 6.23 16.17
N ARG A 15 15.90 6.17 16.11
CA ARG A 15 15.18 5.45 15.08
C ARG A 15 15.31 6.24 13.78
N VAL A 16 15.95 5.65 12.78
CA VAL A 16 15.96 6.21 11.42
C VAL A 16 14.58 5.98 10.82
N ASP A 17 13.80 7.05 10.71
CA ASP A 17 12.51 7.06 10.02
C ASP A 17 12.59 7.84 8.70
N PHE A 18 11.47 7.89 7.98
CA PHE A 18 11.38 8.58 6.70
C PHE A 18 11.81 10.05 6.78
N PHE A 19 11.44 10.74 7.88
CA PHE A 19 11.77 12.15 8.05
C PHE A 19 13.25 12.34 8.35
N GLN A 20 13.84 11.45 9.14
CA GLN A 20 15.28 11.45 9.38
C GLN A 20 16.08 11.21 8.09
N GLN A 21 15.67 10.26 7.24
CA GLN A 21 16.33 10.02 5.94
C GLN A 21 16.30 11.24 5.03
N MET A 22 15.19 11.97 5.07
CA MET A 22 14.99 13.21 4.35
C MET A 22 15.91 14.33 4.85
N ILE A 23 16.05 14.49 6.17
CA ILE A 23 17.02 15.43 6.80
C ILE A 23 18.47 15.05 6.45
N ASP A 24 18.80 13.76 6.50
CA ASP A 24 20.13 13.28 6.16
C ASP A 24 20.46 13.55 4.68
N SER A 25 19.47 13.41 3.79
CA SER A 25 19.59 13.77 2.38
C SER A 25 19.85 15.27 2.19
N GLN A 26 19.17 16.15 2.93
CA GLN A 26 19.43 17.60 2.88
C GLN A 26 20.87 17.96 3.25
N ASN A 27 21.46 17.25 4.23
CA ASN A 27 22.83 17.48 4.69
C ASN A 27 23.91 16.81 3.81
N SER A 28 23.50 16.06 2.79
CA SER A 28 24.41 15.35 1.88
C SER A 28 24.91 16.25 0.74
N LYS A 29 25.96 15.80 0.04
CA LYS A 29 26.40 16.45 -1.21
C LYS A 29 25.51 16.01 -2.38
N GLU A 30 25.00 16.98 -3.12
CA GLU A 30 24.35 16.74 -4.42
C GLU A 30 25.33 16.05 -5.37
N THR A 31 24.91 14.95 -5.98
CA THR A 31 25.64 14.26 -7.04
C THR A 31 24.69 13.83 -8.15
N LYS A 32 25.22 13.34 -9.28
CA LYS A 32 24.38 12.80 -10.36
C LYS A 32 23.47 11.65 -9.92
N SER A 33 23.84 10.93 -8.86
CA SER A 33 23.10 9.77 -8.34
C SER A 33 22.41 10.04 -7.01
N HIS A 34 22.63 11.19 -6.37
CA HIS A 34 22.09 11.53 -5.07
C HIS A 34 21.55 12.96 -5.05
N LYS A 35 20.25 13.09 -4.81
CA LYS A 35 19.57 14.37 -4.63
C LYS A 35 19.68 14.81 -3.17
N ALA A 36 20.27 15.97 -2.93
CA ALA A 36 20.17 16.70 -1.68
C ALA A 36 18.86 17.52 -1.73
N LEU A 37 17.93 17.20 -0.84
CA LEU A 37 16.62 17.83 -0.81
C LEU A 37 16.71 19.24 -0.21
N SER A 38 16.06 20.20 -0.87
CA SER A 38 15.77 21.51 -0.30
C SER A 38 14.62 21.46 0.71
N ASP A 39 14.50 22.47 1.58
CA ASP A 39 13.36 22.60 2.52
C ASP A 39 12.00 22.51 1.81
N LEU A 40 11.89 23.11 0.63
CA LEU A 40 10.66 23.06 -0.15
C LEU A 40 10.37 21.64 -0.68
N GLU A 41 11.38 20.94 -1.16
CA GLU A 41 11.23 19.54 -1.62
C GLU A 41 10.89 18.61 -0.45
N LEU A 42 11.47 18.83 0.73
CA LEU A 42 11.13 18.09 1.96
C LEU A 42 9.68 18.26 2.36
N VAL A 43 9.22 19.52 2.44
CA VAL A 43 7.80 19.81 2.75
C VAL A 43 6.90 19.22 1.67
N ALA A 44 7.26 19.34 0.38
CA ALA A 44 6.47 18.79 -0.71
C ALA A 44 6.33 17.26 -0.62
N GLN A 45 7.42 16.52 -0.39
CA GLN A 45 7.37 15.07 -0.20
C GLN A 45 6.57 14.67 1.04
N SER A 46 6.71 15.42 2.13
CA SER A 46 5.98 15.17 3.38
C SER A 46 4.47 15.30 3.18
N ILE A 47 4.02 16.36 2.50
CA ILE A 47 2.60 16.57 2.19
C ILE A 47 2.07 15.46 1.29
N ILE A 48 2.81 15.10 0.23
CA ILE A 48 2.40 14.06 -0.72
C ILE A 48 2.21 12.72 0.00
N ILE A 49 3.15 12.31 0.84
CA ILE A 49 3.09 11.01 1.52
C ILE A 49 1.95 10.96 2.53
N ILE A 50 1.76 12.02 3.32
CA ILE A 50 0.65 12.08 4.28
C ILE A 50 -0.69 11.99 3.55
N PHE A 51 -0.87 12.77 2.48
CA PHE A 51 -2.12 12.75 1.73
C PHE A 51 -2.34 11.41 1.04
N ALA A 52 -1.33 10.86 0.37
CA ALA A 52 -1.43 9.57 -0.32
C ALA A 52 -1.75 8.43 0.65
N ALA A 53 -1.10 8.37 1.81
CA ALA A 53 -1.35 7.34 2.82
C ALA A 53 -2.74 7.48 3.44
N TYR A 54 -3.17 8.72 3.73
CA TYR A 54 -4.48 8.98 4.33
C TYR A 54 -5.61 8.63 3.37
N ASP A 55 -5.64 9.25 2.19
CA ASP A 55 -6.75 9.14 1.23
C ASP A 55 -6.96 7.69 0.78
N THR A 56 -5.86 6.99 0.45
CA THR A 56 -5.94 5.60 -0.01
C THR A 56 -6.38 4.63 1.06
N THR A 57 -5.80 4.70 2.26
CA THR A 57 -6.12 3.78 3.35
C THR A 57 -7.51 4.05 3.92
N SER A 58 -7.86 5.32 4.12
CA SER A 58 -9.17 5.73 4.66
C SER A 58 -10.33 5.44 3.70
N THR A 59 -10.06 5.34 2.40
CA THR A 59 -11.05 4.89 1.41
C THR A 59 -11.15 3.37 1.36
N THR A 60 -10.02 2.66 1.42
CA THR A 60 -10.00 1.19 1.28
C THR A 60 -10.65 0.48 2.46
N LEU A 61 -10.34 0.89 3.69
CA LEU A 61 -10.82 0.20 4.90
C LEU A 61 -12.36 0.16 5.00
N PRO A 62 -13.11 1.25 4.75
CA PRO A 62 -14.57 1.21 4.71
C PRO A 62 -15.14 0.25 3.66
N PHE A 63 -14.54 0.14 2.47
CA PHE A 63 -14.98 -0.82 1.47
C PHE A 63 -14.77 -2.26 1.93
N ILE A 64 -13.63 -2.56 2.58
CA ILE A 64 -13.40 -3.89 3.17
C ILE A 64 -14.50 -4.17 4.20
N MET A 65 -14.77 -3.22 5.10
CA MET A 65 -15.81 -3.40 6.12
C MET A 65 -17.21 -3.56 5.54
N TYR A 66 -17.51 -2.84 4.44
CA TYR A 66 -18.77 -2.96 3.72
C TYR A 66 -18.94 -4.36 3.11
N GLU A 67 -17.91 -4.88 2.44
CA GLU A 67 -17.95 -6.21 1.83
C GLU A 67 -18.06 -7.31 2.90
N LEU A 68 -17.32 -7.20 4.01
CA LEU A 68 -17.44 -8.13 5.13
C LEU A 68 -18.84 -8.09 5.78
N ALA A 69 -19.42 -6.90 5.96
CA ALA A 69 -20.75 -6.76 6.56
C ALA A 69 -21.88 -7.28 5.65
N THR A 70 -21.68 -7.25 4.34
CA THR A 70 -22.66 -7.74 3.34
C THR A 70 -22.44 -9.20 2.94
N HIS A 71 -21.30 -9.79 3.30
CA HIS A 71 -20.95 -11.21 3.10
C HIS A 71 -20.53 -11.88 4.41
N PRO A 72 -21.49 -12.21 5.31
CA PRO A 72 -21.20 -12.74 6.65
C PRO A 72 -20.44 -14.08 6.62
N ASP A 73 -20.59 -14.86 5.56
CA ASP A 73 -19.86 -16.11 5.31
C ASP A 73 -18.36 -15.85 5.08
N VAL A 74 -18.02 -14.82 4.29
CA VAL A 74 -16.64 -14.38 4.11
C VAL A 74 -16.08 -13.84 5.43
N GLN A 75 -16.86 -13.03 6.15
CA GLN A 75 -16.45 -12.50 7.44
C GLN A 75 -16.16 -13.61 8.46
N GLN A 76 -17.03 -14.62 8.55
CA GLN A 76 -16.84 -15.74 9.45
C GLN A 76 -15.56 -16.51 9.09
N LYS A 77 -15.37 -16.85 7.82
CA LYS A 77 -14.17 -17.58 7.36
C LYS A 77 -12.88 -16.81 7.63
N LEU A 78 -12.89 -15.48 7.45
CA LEU A 78 -11.75 -14.63 7.79
C LEU A 78 -11.49 -14.59 9.29
N GLN A 79 -12.52 -14.56 10.13
CA GLN A 79 -12.38 -14.64 11.59
C GLN A 79 -11.79 -15.99 12.01
N GLU A 80 -12.22 -17.09 11.39
CA GLU A 80 -11.67 -18.42 11.65
C GLU A 80 -10.16 -18.50 11.33
N GLU A 81 -9.71 -17.90 10.22
CA GLU A 81 -8.28 -17.78 9.91
C GLU A 81 -7.53 -16.95 10.98
N ILE A 82 -8.09 -15.78 11.34
CA ILE A 82 -7.47 -14.90 12.34
C ILE A 82 -7.34 -15.60 13.69
N ASP A 83 -8.39 -16.29 14.14
CA ASP A 83 -8.40 -17.01 15.42
C ASP A 83 -7.45 -18.22 15.41
N ALA A 84 -7.24 -18.87 14.25
CA ALA A 84 -6.28 -19.95 14.10
C ALA A 84 -4.82 -19.46 14.19
N VAL A 85 -4.52 -18.31 13.58
CA VAL A 85 -3.17 -17.73 13.58
C VAL A 85 -2.87 -16.98 14.90
N LEU A 86 -3.87 -16.33 15.49
CA LEU A 86 -3.76 -15.51 16.71
C LEU A 86 -4.72 -16.02 17.81
N PRO A 87 -4.50 -17.22 18.35
CA PRO A 87 -5.40 -17.81 19.35
C PRO A 87 -5.48 -16.95 20.61
N ASN A 88 -6.67 -16.88 21.21
CA ASN A 88 -6.96 -16.08 22.40
C ASN A 88 -6.65 -14.57 22.25
N LYS A 89 -6.77 -14.02 21.03
CA LYS A 89 -6.46 -12.61 20.73
C LYS A 89 -5.00 -12.25 21.06
N ALA A 90 -4.09 -13.16 20.73
CA ALA A 90 -2.67 -12.90 20.83
C ALA A 90 -2.31 -11.59 20.09
N PRO A 91 -1.30 -10.84 20.56
CA PRO A 91 -0.87 -9.62 19.89
C PRO A 91 -0.51 -9.87 18.42
N VAL A 92 -0.96 -8.98 17.55
CA VAL A 92 -0.61 -9.03 16.12
C VAL A 92 0.90 -8.81 15.97
N THR A 93 1.58 -9.73 15.29
CA THR A 93 2.98 -9.61 14.88
C THR A 93 3.09 -9.57 13.37
N TYR A 94 4.20 -9.08 12.85
CA TYR A 94 4.45 -9.06 11.41
C TYR A 94 4.41 -10.46 10.80
N ASP A 95 5.08 -11.42 11.44
CA ASP A 95 5.16 -12.81 10.96
C ASP A 95 3.78 -13.49 10.95
N ALA A 96 2.92 -13.19 11.92
CA ALA A 96 1.56 -13.69 11.94
C ALA A 96 0.70 -13.10 10.82
N LEU A 97 0.81 -11.79 10.55
CA LEU A 97 0.05 -11.15 9.46
C LEU A 97 0.39 -11.73 8.08
N VAL A 98 1.66 -12.01 7.82
CA VAL A 98 2.12 -12.54 6.53
C VAL A 98 1.62 -13.98 6.29
N GLN A 99 1.20 -14.70 7.34
CA GLN A 99 0.65 -16.05 7.23
C GLN A 99 -0.85 -16.10 6.94
N MET A 100 -1.56 -14.96 7.00
CA MET A 100 -3.01 -14.88 6.78
C MET A 100 -3.30 -14.72 5.29
N GLU A 101 -3.37 -15.84 4.57
CA GLU A 101 -3.59 -15.86 3.12
C GLU A 101 -5.00 -15.38 2.74
N TYR A 102 -6.02 -15.78 3.51
CA TYR A 102 -7.41 -15.39 3.23
C TYR A 102 -7.65 -13.91 3.51
N LEU A 103 -7.00 -13.33 4.51
CA LEU A 103 -6.96 -11.88 4.72
C LEU A 103 -6.44 -11.15 3.47
N ASP A 104 -5.32 -11.59 2.90
CA ASP A 104 -4.74 -10.98 1.69
C ASP A 104 -5.71 -11.10 0.50
N ILE A 105 -6.34 -12.27 0.33
CA ILE A 105 -7.35 -12.49 -0.70
C ILE A 105 -8.54 -11.52 -0.55
N VAL A 106 -9.06 -11.33 0.66
CA VAL A 106 -10.18 -10.40 0.93
C VAL A 106 -9.79 -8.95 0.61
N VAL A 107 -8.59 -8.52 1.01
CA VAL A 107 -8.08 -7.17 0.71
C VAL A 107 -7.93 -6.98 -0.80
N ASN A 108 -7.35 -7.96 -1.50
CA ASN A 108 -7.12 -7.89 -2.93
C ASN A 108 -8.43 -7.89 -3.73
N GLU A 109 -9.42 -8.72 -3.38
CA GLU A 109 -10.71 -8.72 -4.05
C GLU A 109 -11.48 -7.40 -3.79
N THR A 110 -11.32 -6.82 -2.60
CA THR A 110 -11.88 -5.48 -2.31
C THR A 110 -11.24 -4.41 -3.21
N LEU A 111 -9.91 -4.42 -3.34
CA LEU A 111 -9.19 -3.48 -4.21
C LEU A 111 -9.46 -3.73 -5.71
N ARG A 112 -9.86 -4.94 -6.09
CA ARG A 112 -10.33 -5.24 -7.46
C ARG A 112 -11.64 -4.51 -7.74
N LEU A 113 -12.65 -4.67 -6.88
CA LEU A 113 -13.96 -4.02 -7.02
C LEU A 113 -13.89 -2.50 -6.81
N PHE A 114 -13.12 -2.05 -5.82
CA PHE A 114 -13.02 -0.64 -5.44
C PHE A 114 -11.57 -0.15 -5.55
N PRO A 115 -11.01 -0.05 -6.76
CA PRO A 115 -9.66 0.45 -6.93
C PRO A 115 -9.64 1.96 -6.63
N VAL A 116 -8.97 2.35 -5.54
CA VAL A 116 -8.84 3.77 -5.15
C VAL A 116 -8.26 4.60 -6.30
N VAL A 117 -7.29 4.04 -7.03
CA VAL A 117 -6.75 4.63 -8.25
C VAL A 117 -7.37 3.95 -9.46
N SER A 118 -8.42 4.56 -10.01
CA SER A 118 -9.20 3.99 -11.12
C SER A 118 -8.49 4.01 -12.48
N ARG A 119 -7.42 4.79 -12.62
CA ARG A 119 -6.59 4.87 -13.82
C ARG A 119 -5.17 5.34 -13.50
N VAL A 120 -4.20 4.89 -14.30
CA VAL A 120 -2.86 5.47 -14.32
C VAL A 120 -2.54 6.07 -15.68
N THR A 121 -1.70 7.09 -15.71
CA THR A 121 -1.35 7.81 -16.93
C THR A 121 0.16 7.93 -17.08
N ARG A 122 0.65 7.85 -18.31
CA ARG A 122 2.06 8.05 -18.69
C ARG A 122 2.13 8.96 -19.91
N VAL A 123 3.04 9.94 -19.90
CA VAL A 123 3.27 10.82 -21.06
C VAL A 123 4.46 10.29 -21.85
N CYS A 124 4.25 10.05 -23.14
CA CYS A 124 5.28 9.51 -24.02
C CYS A 124 6.40 10.55 -24.23
N LYS A 125 7.66 10.19 -23.91
CA LYS A 125 8.80 11.13 -24.01
C LYS A 125 9.43 11.19 -25.41
N LYS A 126 9.14 10.22 -26.28
CA LYS A 126 9.65 10.10 -27.65
C LYS A 126 8.69 9.27 -28.49
N ASP A 127 8.69 9.45 -29.79
CA ASP A 127 7.92 8.59 -30.70
C ASP A 127 8.35 7.13 -30.50
N ILE A 128 7.38 6.24 -30.35
CA ILE A 128 7.62 4.82 -30.11
C ILE A 128 6.49 3.99 -30.72
N GLU A 129 6.83 2.79 -31.17
CA GLU A 129 5.85 1.77 -31.54
C GLU A 129 5.88 0.64 -30.50
N ILE A 130 4.71 0.28 -29.98
CA ILE A 130 4.54 -0.82 -29.02
C ILE A 130 3.47 -1.76 -29.55
N ASN A 131 3.82 -3.02 -29.80
CA ASN A 131 2.91 -4.06 -30.29
C ASN A 131 2.09 -3.61 -31.53
N GLY A 132 2.72 -2.92 -32.49
CA GLY A 132 2.06 -2.43 -33.71
C GLY A 132 1.28 -1.12 -33.53
N VAL A 133 1.28 -0.52 -32.33
CA VAL A 133 0.62 0.76 -32.05
C VAL A 133 1.67 1.87 -31.98
N PHE A 134 1.58 2.84 -32.89
CA PHE A 134 2.41 4.04 -32.87
C PHE A 134 1.91 5.06 -31.84
N ILE A 135 2.81 5.51 -30.97
CA ILE A 135 2.56 6.44 -29.88
C ILE A 135 3.48 7.65 -30.06
N PRO A 136 2.96 8.81 -30.48
CA PRO A 136 3.78 10.00 -30.68
C PRO A 136 4.25 10.59 -29.34
N LYS A 137 5.39 11.26 -29.38
CA LYS A 137 5.93 12.07 -28.29
C LYS A 137 4.89 13.07 -27.80
N GLY A 138 4.77 13.22 -26.50
CA GLY A 138 3.82 14.10 -25.82
C GLY A 138 2.44 13.49 -25.61
N LEU A 139 2.11 12.36 -26.26
CA LEU A 139 0.82 11.71 -26.05
C LEU A 139 0.73 11.11 -24.64
N ALA A 140 -0.37 11.38 -23.95
CA ALA A 140 -0.71 10.74 -22.69
C ALA A 140 -1.41 9.39 -22.95
N VAL A 141 -0.79 8.31 -22.51
CA VAL A 141 -1.35 6.95 -22.53
C VAL A 141 -1.97 6.66 -21.17
N MET A 142 -3.22 6.19 -21.18
CA MET A 142 -3.99 5.89 -19.97
C MET A 142 -4.24 4.38 -19.89
N VAL A 143 -4.03 3.80 -18.71
CA VAL A 143 -4.46 2.44 -18.39
C VAL A 143 -5.72 2.52 -17.53
N PRO A 144 -6.88 2.06 -18.01
CA PRO A 144 -8.14 2.16 -17.28
C PRO A 144 -8.28 0.99 -16.29
N ILE A 145 -7.66 1.10 -15.11
CA ILE A 145 -7.62 0.05 -14.09
C ILE A 145 -9.02 -0.41 -13.71
N TYR A 146 -9.94 0.51 -13.43
CA TYR A 146 -11.32 0.17 -13.07
C TYR A 146 -12.01 -0.67 -14.15
N ALA A 147 -11.90 -0.24 -15.41
CA ALA A 147 -12.50 -0.97 -16.53
C ALA A 147 -11.89 -2.37 -16.70
N LEU A 148 -10.57 -2.50 -16.54
CA LEU A 148 -9.88 -3.79 -16.61
C LEU A 148 -10.28 -4.72 -15.47
N HIS A 149 -10.48 -4.20 -14.26
CA HIS A 149 -10.93 -4.97 -13.10
C HIS A 149 -12.38 -5.43 -13.18
N HIS A 150 -13.20 -4.76 -14.00
CA HIS A 150 -14.62 -5.08 -14.20
C HIS A 150 -14.90 -5.70 -15.58
N ASP A 151 -13.88 -5.97 -16.38
CA ASP A 151 -14.05 -6.54 -17.72
C ASP A 151 -14.44 -8.03 -17.61
N PRO A 152 -15.65 -8.43 -18.07
CA PRO A 152 -16.11 -9.82 -18.01
C PRO A 152 -15.24 -10.78 -18.85
N LYS A 153 -14.39 -10.25 -19.74
CA LYS A 153 -13.40 -11.05 -20.46
C LYS A 153 -12.35 -11.67 -19.54
N TYR A 154 -11.98 -10.98 -18.46
CA TYR A 154 -10.96 -11.45 -17.52
C TYR A 154 -11.55 -11.90 -16.18
N TRP A 155 -12.74 -11.40 -15.81
CA TRP A 155 -13.37 -11.63 -14.51
C TRP A 155 -14.80 -12.19 -14.67
N ARG A 156 -15.05 -13.42 -14.24
CA ARG A 156 -16.41 -14.01 -14.26
C ARG A 156 -17.31 -13.32 -13.22
N GLU A 157 -18.47 -12.78 -13.60
CA GLU A 157 -19.31 -12.03 -12.62
C GLU A 157 -18.50 -10.89 -11.96
N PRO A 158 -17.97 -9.94 -12.76
CA PRO A 158 -17.00 -8.94 -12.30
C PRO A 158 -17.50 -8.04 -11.18
N GLU A 159 -18.82 -7.83 -11.12
CA GLU A 159 -19.48 -6.96 -10.13
C GLU A 159 -19.70 -7.65 -8.78
N LYS A 160 -19.43 -8.96 -8.67
CA LYS A 160 -19.60 -9.70 -7.42
C LYS A 160 -18.29 -9.78 -6.65
N PHE A 161 -18.40 -9.57 -5.34
CA PHE A 161 -17.32 -9.84 -4.39
C PHE A 161 -17.20 -11.36 -4.21
N CYS A 162 -16.09 -11.92 -4.69
CA CYS A 162 -15.83 -13.35 -4.60
C CYS A 162 -14.34 -13.58 -4.26
N PRO A 163 -13.98 -13.56 -2.97
CA PRO A 163 -12.61 -13.83 -2.51
C PRO A 163 -12.02 -15.12 -3.12
N GLU A 164 -12.82 -16.18 -3.21
CA GLU A 164 -12.41 -17.49 -3.73
C GLU A 164 -12.00 -17.50 -5.20
N ARG A 165 -12.19 -16.40 -5.93
CA ARG A 165 -11.83 -16.31 -7.35
C ARG A 165 -10.33 -16.52 -7.62
N SER A 166 -9.48 -16.15 -6.67
CA SER A 166 -8.01 -16.19 -6.80
C SER A 166 -7.41 -17.56 -6.41
N HIS A 167 -8.22 -18.62 -6.38
CA HIS A 167 -7.83 -20.00 -6.08
C HIS A 167 -8.19 -20.97 -7.21
#